data_AF-A0A110A366-F1
#
_entry.id   AF-A0A110A366-F1
#
_cell.length_a   1.000
_cell.length_b   1.000
_cell.length_c   1.000
_cell.angle_alpha   90.00
_cell.angle_beta   90.00
_cell.angle_gamma   90.00
#
_symmetry.space_group_name_H-M   'P 1'
#
loop_
_entity.id
_entity.type
_entity.pdbx_description
1 polymer ?
#
loop_
_entity_poly.entity_id
_entity_poly.type
_entity_poly.pdbx_seq_one_letter_code
_entity_poly.pdbx_strand_id
1 'polypeptide(L)'
;MERNYNVFEKNKTSLWILFILSIVFLTIGAWTSAYESMLVAASTLILTLIALQKKDSLYIPPLFIVLLTAVMILVQISNRLGSGFEVLDIASDVLIGMFTCILGLMMLLAILRSSPEFDMEHPFFISFSAFCIGTAVSLFLVMVNFWIEELSGGSEDALRSFIVSMTFSMLGSLVTAAAFYFNRHNGLFEHTLNRFIKDNADVLGVQDRAKKEILKEIEEGESSKLEFKSTLRTNLKTGEKDPRMERAVLKTIVAFLNSRGGTLLIGVADDGTILGVDLASFENSKDKFGLHLNNLIKTQIGSEFLPFLSFTMVDFDDKSVMRVACQISDRPVFLTDGKEQIFYVRSGPSTIDLHGMELLYYANHNFGKNLKKHGQ
;
A
#
# COMPACT_ATOMS: atom_id res chain seq x y z
N MET A 1 8.00 15.37 -9.30
CA MET A 1 9.17 14.63 -9.82
C MET A 1 10.47 15.00 -9.11
N GLU A 2 10.77 16.28 -8.84
CA GLU A 2 12.03 16.69 -8.15
C GLU A 2 12.25 16.10 -6.75
N ARG A 3 11.18 15.86 -5.97
CA ARG A 3 11.30 15.32 -4.59
C ARG A 3 11.73 13.84 -4.56
N ASN A 4 11.36 13.05 -5.57
CA ASN A 4 11.78 11.64 -5.69
C ASN A 4 13.22 11.54 -6.22
N TYR A 5 13.64 12.48 -7.07
CA TYR A 5 15.02 12.56 -7.58
C TYR A 5 16.05 12.75 -6.45
N ASN A 6 15.75 13.63 -5.48
CA ASN A 6 16.64 13.93 -4.35
C ASN A 6 16.79 12.79 -3.32
N VAL A 7 15.78 11.94 -3.15
CA VAL A 7 15.85 10.78 -2.22
C VAL A 7 16.61 9.62 -2.86
N PHE A 8 16.44 9.44 -4.17
CA PHE A 8 17.13 8.42 -4.95
C PHE A 8 18.64 8.67 -4.99
N GLU A 9 19.08 9.91 -5.23
CA GLU A 9 20.51 10.27 -5.12
C GLU A 9 21.06 10.07 -3.71
N LYS A 10 20.28 10.42 -2.67
CA LYS A 10 20.71 10.30 -1.27
C LYS A 10 20.87 8.84 -0.80
N ASN A 11 20.13 7.90 -1.40
CA ASN A 11 20.26 6.47 -1.12
C ASN A 11 21.31 5.76 -1.99
N LYS A 12 21.75 6.37 -3.09
CA LYS A 12 22.71 5.77 -4.02
C LYS A 12 24.06 5.51 -3.34
N THR A 13 24.51 6.41 -2.47
CA THR A 13 25.73 6.23 -1.66
C THR A 13 25.61 5.07 -0.69
N SER A 14 24.49 4.95 0.04
CA SER A 14 24.22 3.83 0.94
C SER A 14 24.13 2.49 0.21
N LEU A 15 23.55 2.47 -1.00
CA LEU A 15 23.49 1.29 -1.86
C LEU A 15 24.87 0.88 -2.37
N TRP A 16 25.74 1.84 -2.73
CA TRP A 16 27.13 1.56 -3.08
C TRP A 16 27.93 1.02 -1.90
N ILE A 17 27.73 1.56 -0.69
CA ILE A 17 28.35 1.04 0.54
C ILE A 17 27.92 -0.41 0.78
N LEU A 18 26.60 -0.69 0.70
CA LEU A 18 26.08 -2.03 0.86
C LEU A 18 26.64 -2.99 -0.20
N PHE A 19 26.71 -2.56 -1.46
CA PHE A 19 27.27 -3.35 -2.56
C PHE A 19 28.74 -3.73 -2.30
N ILE A 20 29.57 -2.77 -1.92
CA ILE A 20 30.98 -3.01 -1.60
C ILE A 20 31.10 -3.94 -0.40
N LEU A 21 30.29 -3.70 0.65
CA LEU A 21 30.25 -4.53 1.84
C LEU A 21 29.86 -5.97 1.49
N SER A 22 28.86 -6.18 0.62
CA SER A 22 28.46 -7.50 0.15
C SER A 22 29.58 -8.25 -0.54
N ILE A 23 30.39 -7.60 -1.38
CA ILE A 23 31.57 -8.22 -2.00
C ILE A 23 32.58 -8.65 -0.94
N VAL A 24 32.92 -7.75 0.00
CA VAL A 24 33.90 -8.04 1.06
C VAL A 24 33.45 -9.26 1.87
N PHE A 25 32.20 -9.29 2.29
CA PHE A 25 31.69 -10.38 3.12
C PHE A 25 31.58 -11.71 2.35
N LEU A 26 31.25 -11.65 1.05
CA LEU A 26 31.28 -12.82 0.19
C LEU A 26 32.71 -13.40 0.09
N THR A 27 33.73 -12.54 -0.05
CA THR A 27 35.13 -12.97 -0.10
C THR A 27 35.62 -13.53 1.23
N ILE A 28 35.24 -12.92 2.36
CA ILE A 28 35.60 -13.42 3.70
C ILE A 28 34.92 -14.76 3.96
N GLY A 29 33.62 -14.87 3.67
CA GLY A 29 32.86 -16.11 3.85
C GLY A 29 33.44 -17.27 3.03
N ALA A 30 33.85 -17.01 1.79
CA ALA A 30 34.53 -18.00 0.95
C ALA A 30 35.88 -18.44 1.51
N TRP A 31 36.60 -17.54 2.20
CA TRP A 31 37.89 -17.86 2.82
C TRP A 31 37.75 -18.62 4.14
N THR A 32 36.70 -18.35 4.89
CA THR A 32 36.43 -18.99 6.19
C THR A 32 35.49 -20.20 6.10
N SER A 33 35.07 -20.59 4.89
CA SER A 33 34.04 -21.61 4.65
C SER A 33 32.72 -21.36 5.40
N ALA A 34 32.38 -20.08 5.63
CA ALA A 34 31.16 -19.70 6.34
C ALA A 34 29.99 -19.54 5.37
N TYR A 35 29.37 -20.66 4.99
CA TYR A 35 28.36 -20.70 3.92
C TYR A 35 27.12 -19.83 4.18
N GLU A 36 26.68 -19.70 5.43
CA GLU A 36 25.56 -18.82 5.78
C GLU A 36 25.86 -17.36 5.44
N SER A 37 27.08 -16.91 5.75
CA SER A 37 27.54 -15.56 5.45
C SER A 37 27.62 -15.30 3.94
N MET A 38 27.94 -16.34 3.15
CA MET A 38 28.01 -16.26 1.70
C MET A 38 26.62 -16.13 1.07
N LEU A 39 25.61 -16.85 1.58
CA LEU A 39 24.25 -16.79 1.07
C LEU A 39 23.59 -15.42 1.33
N VAL A 40 23.78 -14.87 2.53
CA VAL A 40 23.31 -13.51 2.86
C VAL A 40 24.05 -12.47 2.03
N ALA A 41 25.38 -12.60 1.88
CA ALA A 41 26.16 -11.66 1.08
C ALA A 41 25.81 -11.72 -0.42
N ALA A 42 25.61 -12.91 -0.99
CA ALA A 42 25.25 -13.09 -2.39
C ALA A 42 23.86 -12.53 -2.71
N SER A 43 22.86 -12.83 -1.88
CA SER A 43 21.50 -12.29 -2.05
C SER A 43 21.48 -10.76 -1.92
N THR A 44 22.22 -10.20 -0.97
CA THR A 44 22.38 -8.75 -0.81
C THR A 44 23.09 -8.10 -2.01
N LEU A 45 24.10 -8.76 -2.57
CA LEU A 45 24.81 -8.29 -3.76
C LEU A 45 23.89 -8.23 -4.99
N ILE A 46 23.06 -9.25 -5.19
CA ILE A 46 22.10 -9.28 -6.30
C ILE A 46 21.06 -8.16 -6.13
N LEU A 47 20.51 -8.00 -4.93
CA LEU A 47 19.53 -6.94 -4.64
C LEU A 47 20.12 -5.54 -4.87
N THR A 48 21.36 -5.30 -4.45
CA THR A 48 22.03 -4.01 -4.65
C THR A 48 22.39 -3.76 -6.12
N LEU A 49 22.81 -4.77 -6.87
CA LEU A 49 23.03 -4.66 -8.32
C LEU A 49 21.76 -4.26 -9.07
N ILE A 50 20.64 -4.91 -8.76
CA ILE A 50 19.32 -4.59 -9.35
C ILE A 50 18.94 -3.13 -9.02
N ALA A 51 19.14 -2.71 -7.77
CA ALA A 51 18.84 -1.34 -7.35
C ALA A 51 19.76 -0.29 -8.01
N LEU A 52 21.00 -0.62 -8.33
CA LEU A 52 21.97 0.31 -8.93
C LEU A 52 21.85 0.42 -10.46
N GLN A 53 21.26 -0.56 -11.15
CA GLN A 53 21.31 -0.67 -12.62
C GLN A 53 20.32 0.21 -13.43
N LYS A 54 19.31 0.89 -12.86
CA LYS A 54 18.26 1.54 -13.70
C LYS A 54 17.69 2.89 -13.25
N LYS A 55 17.17 3.61 -14.25
CA LYS A 55 16.46 4.92 -14.19
C LYS A 55 15.03 4.82 -13.60
N ASP A 56 14.45 3.62 -13.64
CA ASP A 56 13.16 3.23 -13.03
C ASP A 56 13.40 2.10 -12.01
N SER A 57 14.33 2.30 -11.05
CA SER A 57 14.76 1.20 -10.18
C SER A 57 13.76 0.90 -9.07
N LEU A 58 13.76 -0.36 -8.66
CA LEU A 58 13.13 -0.82 -7.44
C LEU A 58 13.64 0.03 -6.25
N TYR A 59 12.76 0.79 -5.60
CA TYR A 59 13.09 1.47 -4.36
C TYR A 59 13.27 0.42 -3.26
N ILE A 60 14.45 0.37 -2.66
CA ILE A 60 14.74 -0.46 -1.49
C ILE A 60 14.70 0.42 -0.23
N PRO A 61 13.91 0.08 0.80
CA PRO A 61 13.84 0.88 2.01
C PRO A 61 15.18 0.91 2.78
N PRO A 62 15.61 2.04 3.36
CA PRO A 62 16.85 2.13 4.14
C PRO A 62 16.93 1.16 5.32
N LEU A 63 15.79 0.89 5.98
CA LEU A 63 15.71 -0.12 7.06
C LEU A 63 16.20 -1.50 6.59
N PHE A 64 15.92 -1.82 5.33
CA PHE A 64 16.30 -3.08 4.69
C PHE A 64 17.82 -3.19 4.52
N ILE A 65 18.44 -2.09 4.09
CA ILE A 65 19.89 -1.96 3.99
C ILE A 65 20.52 -2.14 5.37
N VAL A 66 20.02 -1.44 6.38
CA VAL A 66 20.52 -1.52 7.76
C VAL A 66 20.41 -2.94 8.31
N LEU A 67 19.25 -3.59 8.13
CA LEU A 67 19.02 -4.94 8.62
C LEU A 67 19.95 -5.96 7.96
N LEU A 68 20.10 -5.90 6.63
CA LEU A 68 21.04 -6.75 5.90
C LEU A 68 22.49 -6.50 6.32
N THR A 69 22.92 -5.24 6.46
CA THR A 69 24.27 -4.94 6.97
C THR A 69 24.48 -5.48 8.38
N ALA A 70 23.49 -5.38 9.26
CA ALA A 70 23.59 -5.85 10.64
C ALA A 70 23.72 -7.37 10.70
N VAL A 71 22.89 -8.10 9.94
CA VAL A 71 22.99 -9.58 9.83
C VAL A 71 24.37 -9.96 9.33
N MET A 72 24.82 -9.36 8.23
CA MET A 72 26.14 -9.63 7.65
C MET A 72 27.26 -9.44 8.68
N ILE A 73 27.28 -8.28 9.36
CA ILE A 73 28.28 -7.95 10.39
C ILE A 73 28.25 -8.95 11.54
N LEU A 74 27.08 -9.26 12.08
CA LEU A 74 26.94 -10.17 13.22
C LEU A 74 27.43 -11.57 12.89
N VAL A 75 27.06 -12.10 11.73
CA VAL A 75 27.52 -13.43 11.28
C VAL A 75 29.05 -13.47 11.14
N GLN A 76 29.68 -12.43 10.59
CA GLN A 76 31.15 -12.40 10.49
C GLN A 76 31.84 -12.25 11.84
N ILE A 77 31.29 -11.44 12.74
CA ILE A 77 31.84 -11.28 14.09
C ILE A 77 31.73 -12.60 14.86
N SER A 78 30.59 -13.29 14.76
CA SER A 78 30.39 -14.60 15.40
C SER A 78 31.42 -15.62 14.91
N ASN A 79 31.57 -15.75 13.59
CA ASN A 79 32.55 -16.66 12.98
C ASN A 79 34.01 -16.38 13.40
N ARG A 80 34.33 -15.14 13.78
CA ARG A 80 35.70 -14.74 14.20
C ARG A 80 35.97 -14.92 15.68
N LEU A 81 34.95 -14.79 16.53
CA LEU A 81 35.11 -14.83 17.99
C LEU A 81 35.06 -16.26 18.57
N GLY A 82 34.68 -17.25 17.77
CA GLY A 82 34.65 -18.66 18.18
C GLY A 82 33.50 -19.00 19.13
N SER A 83 33.52 -20.22 19.67
CA SER A 83 32.41 -20.92 20.37
C SER A 83 31.95 -20.33 21.72
N GLY A 84 32.22 -19.04 21.99
CA GLY A 84 31.82 -18.34 23.21
C GLY A 84 30.69 -17.32 23.04
N PHE A 85 30.23 -17.08 21.80
CA PHE A 85 29.30 -16.00 21.48
C PHE A 85 27.99 -16.50 20.83
N GLU A 86 27.38 -17.55 21.39
CA GLU A 86 26.05 -18.06 20.95
C GLU A 86 24.99 -16.94 20.87
N VAL A 87 25.13 -15.87 21.68
CA VAL A 87 24.25 -14.70 21.66
C VAL A 87 24.26 -13.96 20.32
N LEU A 88 25.39 -13.93 19.61
CA LEU A 88 25.50 -13.24 18.32
C LEU A 88 24.82 -14.03 17.20
N ASP A 89 24.94 -15.37 17.21
CA ASP A 89 24.24 -16.24 16.27
C ASP A 89 22.73 -16.10 16.45
N ILE A 90 22.27 -16.20 17.70
CA ILE A 90 20.87 -15.97 18.08
C ILE A 90 20.38 -14.60 17.61
N ALA A 91 21.18 -13.55 17.81
CA ALA A 91 20.82 -12.21 17.36
C ALA A 91 20.70 -12.15 15.83
N SER A 92 21.60 -12.79 15.10
CA SER A 92 21.55 -12.85 13.63
C SER A 92 20.33 -13.60 13.13
N ASP A 93 19.97 -14.72 13.76
CA ASP A 93 18.77 -15.51 13.44
C ASP A 93 17.49 -14.72 13.64
N VAL A 94 17.39 -13.99 14.77
CA VAL A 94 16.27 -13.07 15.03
C VAL A 94 16.17 -12.02 13.92
N LEU A 95 17.29 -11.40 13.53
CA LEU A 95 17.27 -10.37 12.47
C LEU A 95 16.91 -10.95 11.09
N ILE A 96 17.34 -12.18 10.76
CA ILE A 96 16.93 -12.89 9.54
C ILE A 96 15.40 -13.10 9.56
N GLY A 97 14.86 -13.55 10.69
CA GLY A 97 13.42 -13.69 10.88
C GLY A 97 12.65 -12.38 10.71
N MET A 98 13.16 -11.29 11.29
CA MET A 98 12.58 -9.97 11.10
C MET A 98 12.59 -9.55 9.63
N PHE A 99 13.71 -9.81 8.94
CA PHE A 99 13.89 -9.47 7.53
C PHE A 99 12.92 -10.22 6.62
N THR A 100 12.82 -11.55 6.76
CA THR A 100 11.92 -12.36 5.93
C THR A 100 10.45 -12.02 6.20
N CYS A 101 10.08 -11.66 7.44
CA CYS A 101 8.73 -11.19 7.74
C CYS A 101 8.43 -9.82 7.12
N ILE A 102 9.39 -8.89 7.08
CA ILE A 102 9.23 -7.61 6.36
C ILE A 102 9.03 -7.86 4.85
N LEU A 103 9.79 -8.78 4.26
CA LEU A 103 9.58 -9.21 2.87
C LEU A 103 8.18 -9.77 2.64
N GLY A 104 7.73 -10.64 3.55
CA GLY A 104 6.38 -11.20 3.52
C GLY A 104 5.31 -10.11 3.57
N LEU A 105 5.47 -9.10 4.44
CA LEU A 105 4.57 -7.94 4.51
C LEU A 105 4.55 -7.15 3.19
N MET A 106 5.72 -6.91 2.59
CA MET A 106 5.83 -6.16 1.33
C MET A 106 5.16 -6.90 0.18
N MET A 107 5.44 -8.20 0.02
CA MET A 107 4.84 -9.04 -0.99
C MET A 107 3.32 -9.12 -0.81
N LEU A 108 2.86 -9.38 0.43
CA LEU A 108 1.44 -9.49 0.73
C LEU A 108 0.69 -8.19 0.44
N LEU A 109 1.24 -7.04 0.85
CA LEU A 109 0.59 -5.75 0.58
C LEU A 109 0.66 -5.34 -0.88
N ALA A 110 1.71 -5.73 -1.62
CA ALA A 110 1.76 -5.56 -3.06
C ALA A 110 0.62 -6.35 -3.73
N ILE A 111 0.42 -7.61 -3.31
CA ILE A 111 -0.68 -8.46 -3.82
C ILE A 111 -2.03 -7.87 -3.44
N LEU A 112 -2.26 -7.56 -2.16
CA LEU A 112 -3.55 -7.03 -1.69
C LEU A 112 -3.92 -5.71 -2.38
N ARG A 113 -2.97 -4.79 -2.56
CA ARG A 113 -3.23 -3.56 -3.31
C ARG A 113 -3.42 -3.79 -4.81
N SER A 114 -2.91 -4.89 -5.34
CA SER A 114 -3.17 -5.29 -6.73
C SER A 114 -4.52 -5.99 -6.90
N SER A 115 -5.22 -6.41 -5.83
CA SER A 115 -6.50 -7.13 -5.88
C SER A 115 -7.58 -6.44 -5.04
N PRO A 116 -8.30 -5.44 -5.58
CA PRO A 116 -9.33 -4.69 -4.85
C PRO A 116 -10.54 -5.52 -4.40
N GLU A 117 -10.69 -6.77 -4.89
CA GLU A 117 -11.75 -7.70 -4.49
C GLU A 117 -11.53 -8.32 -3.10
N PHE A 118 -10.31 -8.27 -2.56
CA PHE A 118 -10.01 -8.78 -1.22
C PHE A 118 -10.12 -7.65 -0.19
N ASP A 119 -11.28 -7.57 0.46
CA ASP A 119 -11.58 -6.69 1.60
C ASP A 119 -10.89 -7.15 2.91
N MET A 120 -9.69 -7.75 2.79
CA MET A 120 -8.89 -8.27 3.90
C MET A 120 -8.07 -7.14 4.54
N GLU A 121 -8.71 -6.01 4.87
CA GLU A 121 -8.02 -4.89 5.52
C GLU A 121 -7.73 -5.13 7.01
N HIS A 122 -8.35 -6.15 7.61
CA HIS A 122 -8.22 -6.38 9.04
C HIS A 122 -6.73 -6.66 9.40
N PRO A 123 -6.10 -5.81 10.23
CA PRO A 123 -4.65 -5.85 10.48
C PRO A 123 -4.13 -7.21 10.95
N PHE A 124 -4.98 -7.96 11.66
CA PHE A 124 -4.68 -9.32 12.11
C PHE A 124 -4.36 -10.27 10.95
N PHE A 125 -5.19 -10.33 9.90
CA PHE A 125 -4.98 -11.27 8.80
C PHE A 125 -3.73 -10.94 7.99
N ILE A 126 -3.43 -9.65 7.83
CA ILE A 126 -2.22 -9.18 7.15
C ILE A 126 -0.98 -9.57 7.95
N SER A 127 -0.97 -9.27 9.25
CA SER A 127 0.13 -9.61 10.16
C SER A 127 0.36 -11.12 10.22
N PHE A 128 -0.71 -11.90 10.40
CA PHE A 128 -0.64 -13.36 10.50
C PHE A 128 -0.14 -14.00 9.19
N SER A 129 -0.67 -13.56 8.04
CA SER A 129 -0.23 -14.08 6.73
C SER A 129 1.23 -13.73 6.47
N ALA A 130 1.66 -12.51 6.80
CA ALA A 130 3.05 -12.12 6.65
C ALA A 130 3.99 -12.90 7.59
N PHE A 131 3.56 -13.21 8.81
CA PHE A 131 4.28 -14.11 9.71
C PHE A 131 4.45 -15.50 9.09
N CYS A 132 3.37 -16.08 8.54
CA CYS A 132 3.44 -17.39 7.87
C CYS A 132 4.37 -17.37 6.65
N ILE A 133 4.31 -16.32 5.82
CA ILE A 133 5.20 -16.19 4.66
C ILE A 133 6.66 -16.02 5.10
N GLY A 134 6.92 -15.13 6.07
CA GLY A 134 8.27 -14.87 6.56
C GLY A 134 8.92 -16.09 7.23
N THR A 135 8.15 -16.83 8.03
CA THR A 135 8.62 -18.07 8.66
C THR A 135 8.86 -19.16 7.64
N ALA A 136 8.01 -19.32 6.62
CA ALA A 136 8.22 -20.29 5.55
C ALA A 136 9.49 -20.00 4.73
N VAL A 137 9.73 -18.73 4.39
CA VAL A 137 10.95 -18.31 3.69
C VAL A 137 12.19 -18.52 4.57
N SER A 138 12.11 -18.17 5.85
CA SER A 138 13.22 -18.39 6.80
C SER A 138 13.55 -19.87 6.93
N LEU A 139 12.54 -20.72 7.13
CA LEU A 139 12.71 -22.17 7.21
C LEU A 139 13.39 -22.73 5.97
N PHE A 140 13.00 -22.27 4.78
CA PHE A 140 13.64 -22.67 3.53
C PHE A 140 15.13 -22.31 3.51
N LEU A 141 15.50 -21.10 3.93
CA LEU A 141 16.90 -20.68 3.99
C LEU A 141 17.71 -21.51 5.00
N VAL A 142 17.18 -21.70 6.21
CA VAL A 142 17.82 -22.50 7.27
C VAL A 142 17.95 -23.97 6.82
N MET A 143 16.97 -24.51 6.09
CA MET A 143 17.04 -25.85 5.52
C MET A 143 18.12 -25.97 4.44
N VAL A 144 18.29 -24.96 3.58
CA VAL A 144 19.39 -24.93 2.60
C VAL A 144 20.75 -24.91 3.31
N ASN A 145 20.91 -24.11 4.36
CA ASN A 145 22.15 -24.08 5.16
C ASN A 145 22.45 -25.44 5.77
N PHE A 146 21.45 -26.08 6.39
CA PHE A 146 21.59 -27.42 6.97
C PHE A 146 22.08 -28.44 5.94
N TRP A 147 21.48 -28.47 4.74
CA TRP A 147 21.92 -29.39 3.68
C TRP A 147 23.34 -29.08 3.17
N ILE A 148 23.73 -27.82 3.10
CA ILE A 148 25.11 -27.44 2.73
C ILE A 148 26.10 -27.93 3.79
N GLU A 149 25.78 -27.74 5.07
CA GLU A 149 26.62 -28.21 6.18
C GLU A 149 26.77 -29.73 6.16
N GLU A 150 25.66 -30.46 6.01
CA GLU A 150 25.64 -31.92 5.92
C GLU A 150 26.48 -32.43 4.74
N LEU A 151 26.32 -31.83 3.54
CA LEU A 151 27.10 -32.19 2.35
C LEU A 151 28.59 -31.84 2.49
N SER A 152 28.94 -30.85 3.31
CA SER A 152 30.32 -30.40 3.52
C SER A 152 31.11 -31.25 4.52
N GLY A 153 30.53 -32.33 5.02
CA GLY A 153 31.18 -33.28 5.92
C GLY A 153 30.47 -33.46 7.26
N GLY A 154 29.38 -32.73 7.52
CA GLY A 154 28.51 -32.86 8.69
C GLY A 154 29.18 -32.50 10.02
N SER A 155 28.53 -31.68 10.83
CA SER A 155 28.89 -31.53 12.24
C SER A 155 27.92 -32.30 13.13
N GLU A 156 28.37 -32.80 14.28
CA GLU A 156 27.44 -33.41 15.27
C GLU A 156 26.38 -32.41 15.76
N ASP A 157 26.68 -31.11 15.65
CA ASP A 157 25.83 -30.01 16.10
C ASP A 157 24.86 -29.49 15.02
N ALA A 158 24.95 -29.93 13.76
CA ALA A 158 24.17 -29.39 12.64
C ALA A 158 22.65 -29.40 12.90
N LEU A 159 22.14 -30.50 13.48
CA LEU A 159 20.74 -30.62 13.84
C LEU A 159 20.34 -29.66 14.98
N ARG A 160 21.22 -29.46 15.97
CA ARG A 160 21.00 -28.53 17.08
C ARG A 160 20.96 -27.09 16.55
N SER A 161 21.94 -26.71 15.73
CA SER A 161 22.00 -25.40 15.07
C SER A 161 20.74 -25.13 14.25
N PHE A 162 20.31 -26.10 13.43
CA PHE A 162 19.07 -26.00 12.67
C PHE A 162 17.84 -25.68 13.55
N ILE A 163 17.66 -26.40 14.66
CA ILE A 163 16.52 -26.19 15.58
C ILE A 163 16.59 -24.81 16.23
N VAL A 164 17.78 -24.39 16.66
CA VAL A 164 18.01 -23.09 17.29
C VAL A 164 17.71 -21.96 16.31
N SER A 165 18.27 -22.00 15.10
CA SER A 165 18.07 -20.97 14.07
C SER A 165 16.62 -20.90 13.59
N MET A 166 15.94 -22.05 13.45
CA MET A 166 14.50 -22.08 13.17
C MET A 166 13.70 -21.38 14.28
N THR A 167 14.03 -21.66 15.55
CA THR A 167 13.31 -21.10 16.70
C THR A 167 13.46 -19.59 16.78
N PHE A 168 14.69 -19.09 16.68
CA PHE A 168 14.98 -17.66 16.83
C PHE A 168 14.57 -16.85 15.60
N SER A 169 14.66 -17.41 14.39
CA SER A 169 14.12 -16.73 13.21
C SER A 169 12.59 -16.69 13.21
N MET A 170 11.91 -17.71 13.75
CA MET A 170 10.46 -17.64 13.98
C MET A 170 10.11 -16.57 15.02
N LEU A 171 10.91 -16.43 16.08
CA LEU A 171 10.73 -15.37 17.08
C LEU A 171 10.91 -13.98 16.45
N GLY A 172 11.92 -13.77 15.62
CA GLY A 172 12.11 -12.51 14.87
C GLY A 172 10.96 -12.17 13.94
N SER A 173 10.41 -13.18 13.25
CA SER A 173 9.21 -13.02 12.42
C SER A 173 8.01 -12.62 13.27
N LEU A 174 7.81 -13.27 14.42
CA LEU A 174 6.71 -12.98 15.34
C LEU A 174 6.79 -11.57 15.91
N VAL A 175 7.98 -11.13 16.33
CA VAL A 175 8.23 -9.77 16.83
C VAL A 175 7.85 -8.74 15.76
N THR A 176 8.25 -8.97 14.51
CA THR A 176 7.94 -8.07 13.40
C THR A 176 6.45 -8.04 13.08
N ALA A 177 5.80 -9.20 13.03
CA ALA A 177 4.36 -9.30 12.78
C ALA A 177 3.55 -8.64 13.90
N ALA A 178 3.90 -8.86 15.17
CA ALA A 178 3.27 -8.22 16.32
C ALA A 178 3.52 -6.70 16.31
N ALA A 179 4.75 -6.26 16.01
CA ALA A 179 5.06 -4.85 15.87
C ALA A 179 4.22 -4.20 14.77
N PHE A 180 4.06 -4.86 13.61
CA PHE A 180 3.17 -4.37 12.57
C PHE A 180 1.70 -4.31 13.02
N TYR A 181 1.21 -5.33 13.73
CA TYR A 181 -0.18 -5.37 14.20
C TYR A 181 -0.52 -4.22 15.16
N PHE A 182 0.31 -4.02 16.20
CA PHE A 182 0.05 -2.98 17.21
C PHE A 182 0.42 -1.58 16.75
N ASN A 183 1.43 -1.46 15.87
CA ASN A 183 2.04 -0.19 15.51
C ASN A 183 2.01 0.08 14.00
N ARG A 184 0.99 -0.41 13.28
CA ARG A 184 0.84 -0.21 11.82
C ARG A 184 0.92 1.27 11.41
N HIS A 185 0.39 2.15 12.24
CA HIS A 185 0.37 3.60 12.01
C HIS A 185 1.64 4.32 12.47
N ASN A 186 2.62 3.60 13.04
CA ASN A 186 3.89 4.22 13.39
C ASN A 186 4.65 4.57 12.11
N GLY A 187 5.35 5.71 12.15
CA GLY A 187 6.11 6.24 11.02
C GLY A 187 7.12 5.25 10.43
N LEU A 188 7.61 4.26 11.21
CA LEU A 188 8.48 3.20 10.68
C LEU A 188 7.79 2.40 9.58
N PHE A 189 6.63 1.80 9.85
CA PHE A 189 5.91 0.99 8.86
C PHE A 189 5.26 1.85 7.79
N GLU A 190 4.68 2.98 8.18
CA GLU A 190 4.07 3.90 7.24
C GLU A 190 5.09 4.42 6.21
N HIS A 191 6.26 4.90 6.64
CA HIS A 191 7.28 5.42 5.73
C HIS A 191 8.11 4.35 5.03
N THR A 192 8.21 3.14 5.56
CA THR A 192 8.98 2.05 4.92
C THR A 192 8.12 1.33 3.89
N LEU A 193 6.95 0.85 4.31
CA LEU A 193 6.14 -0.09 3.57
C LEU A 193 5.23 0.61 2.57
N ASN A 194 4.53 1.69 2.97
CA ASN A 194 3.70 2.44 2.02
C ASN A 194 4.56 3.11 0.97
N ARG A 195 5.74 3.62 1.36
CA ARG A 195 6.69 4.19 0.42
C ARG A 195 7.23 3.16 -0.56
N PHE A 196 7.61 1.97 -0.07
CA PHE A 196 7.99 0.87 -0.95
C PHE A 196 6.91 0.60 -1.99
N ILE A 197 5.66 0.40 -1.58
CA ILE A 197 4.61 0.05 -2.55
C ILE A 197 4.33 1.22 -3.50
N LYS A 198 4.35 2.47 -3.00
CA LYS A 198 4.10 3.66 -3.80
C LYS A 198 5.20 3.88 -4.84
N ASP A 199 6.45 3.83 -4.42
CA ASP A 199 7.60 4.13 -5.28
C ASP A 199 7.93 2.95 -6.21
N ASN A 200 7.37 1.76 -5.97
CA ASN A 200 7.49 0.58 -6.82
C ASN A 200 6.18 0.22 -7.56
N ALA A 201 5.16 1.08 -7.53
CA ALA A 201 3.82 0.76 -8.05
C ALA A 201 3.84 0.35 -9.54
N ASP A 202 4.72 0.97 -10.34
CA ASP A 202 4.86 0.71 -11.77
C ASP A 202 5.50 -0.66 -12.03
N VAL A 203 6.59 -0.97 -11.31
CA VAL A 203 7.29 -2.27 -11.40
C VAL A 203 6.40 -3.42 -10.91
N LEU A 204 5.57 -3.16 -9.90
CA LEU A 204 4.62 -4.13 -9.33
C LEU A 204 3.34 -4.28 -10.17
N GLY A 205 3.18 -3.53 -11.27
CA GLY A 205 2.01 -3.59 -12.14
C GLY A 205 0.72 -3.05 -11.53
N VAL A 206 0.81 -2.29 -10.43
CA VAL A 206 -0.34 -1.73 -9.71
C VAL A 206 -1.01 -0.62 -10.54
N GLN A 207 -0.22 0.25 -11.18
CA GLN A 207 -0.75 1.33 -12.02
C GLN A 207 -1.38 0.81 -13.32
N ASP A 208 -0.74 -0.17 -13.99
CA ASP A 208 -1.25 -0.73 -15.24
C ASP A 208 -2.61 -1.43 -15.05
N ARG A 209 -2.86 -2.06 -13.89
CA ARG A 209 -4.16 -2.65 -13.59
C ARG A 209 -5.23 -1.60 -13.31
N ALA A 210 -4.94 -0.59 -12.49
CA ALA A 210 -5.87 0.50 -12.22
C ALA A 210 -6.24 1.26 -13.52
N LYS A 211 -5.26 1.44 -14.42
CA LYS A 211 -5.48 1.99 -15.77
C LYS A 211 -6.45 1.11 -16.57
N LYS A 212 -6.24 -0.21 -16.59
CA LYS A 212 -7.13 -1.17 -17.26
C LYS A 212 -8.53 -1.21 -16.66
N GLU A 213 -8.67 -1.15 -15.34
CA GLU A 213 -9.96 -1.13 -14.65
C GLU A 213 -10.75 0.13 -15.01
N ILE A 214 -10.10 1.30 -14.99
CA ILE A 214 -10.74 2.55 -15.43
C ILE A 214 -11.11 2.50 -16.91
N LEU A 215 -10.26 1.95 -17.80
CA LEU A 215 -10.59 1.81 -19.22
C LEU A 215 -11.81 0.90 -19.42
N LYS A 216 -11.90 -0.20 -18.66
CA LYS A 216 -13.06 -1.08 -18.69
C LYS A 216 -14.32 -0.38 -18.17
N GLU A 217 -14.23 0.38 -17.07
CA GLU A 217 -15.34 1.19 -16.56
C GLU A 217 -15.80 2.22 -17.62
N ILE A 218 -14.86 2.88 -18.31
CA ILE A 218 -15.16 3.80 -19.41
C ILE A 218 -15.90 3.08 -20.56
N GLU A 219 -15.45 1.89 -20.95
CA GLU A 219 -16.11 1.06 -21.98
C GLU A 219 -17.51 0.59 -21.57
N GLU A 220 -17.75 0.29 -20.28
CA GLU A 220 -19.05 -0.09 -19.74
C GLU A 220 -20.07 1.08 -19.79
N GLY A 221 -19.58 2.32 -19.72
CA GLY A 221 -20.38 3.54 -19.80
C GLY A 221 -21.16 3.87 -18.52
N GLU A 222 -21.78 5.05 -18.48
CA GLU A 222 -22.51 5.50 -17.30
C GLU A 222 -23.68 4.57 -16.94
N SER A 223 -23.85 4.33 -15.65
CA SER A 223 -24.87 3.42 -15.13
C SER A 223 -25.35 3.83 -13.74
N SER A 224 -26.23 3.04 -13.14
CA SER A 224 -26.64 3.27 -11.75
C SER A 224 -25.52 3.21 -10.72
N LYS A 225 -24.37 2.62 -11.08
CA LYS A 225 -23.19 2.43 -10.22
C LYS A 225 -21.93 3.08 -10.79
N LEU A 226 -22.01 3.75 -11.92
CA LEU A 226 -20.86 4.40 -12.55
C LEU A 226 -21.28 5.75 -13.11
N GLU A 227 -20.56 6.81 -12.74
CA GLU A 227 -20.83 8.17 -13.19
C GLU A 227 -19.52 8.83 -13.62
N PHE A 228 -19.56 9.59 -14.71
CA PHE A 228 -18.43 10.38 -15.18
C PHE A 228 -18.63 11.86 -14.87
N LYS A 229 -17.54 12.53 -14.54
CA LYS A 229 -17.46 13.99 -14.41
C LYS A 229 -16.19 14.46 -15.07
N SER A 230 -16.30 15.45 -15.95
CA SER A 230 -15.14 15.92 -16.70
C SER A 230 -14.10 16.63 -15.83
N THR A 231 -14.53 17.28 -14.75
CA THR A 231 -13.69 18.15 -13.90
C THR A 231 -14.21 18.16 -12.47
N LEU A 232 -13.37 18.55 -11.50
CA LEU A 232 -13.83 18.76 -10.13
C LEU A 232 -14.47 20.14 -9.94
N ARG A 233 -13.86 21.21 -10.45
CA ARG A 233 -14.37 22.58 -10.23
C ARG A 233 -14.30 23.52 -11.42
N THR A 234 -13.49 23.22 -12.44
CA THR A 234 -13.37 24.09 -13.61
C THR A 234 -14.52 23.86 -14.58
N ASN A 235 -15.26 24.90 -14.93
CA ASN A 235 -16.25 24.81 -15.98
C ASN A 235 -15.55 24.86 -17.36
N LEU A 236 -15.66 23.77 -18.13
CA LEU A 236 -14.98 23.64 -19.42
C LEU A 236 -15.41 24.66 -20.48
N LYS A 237 -16.58 25.30 -20.33
CA LYS A 237 -17.05 26.34 -21.26
C LYS A 237 -16.44 27.70 -20.95
N THR A 238 -16.24 28.03 -19.67
CA THR A 238 -15.73 29.35 -19.25
C THR A 238 -14.24 29.32 -18.92
N GLY A 239 -13.67 28.16 -18.61
CA GLY A 239 -12.31 28.00 -18.10
C GLY A 239 -12.14 28.45 -16.65
N GLU A 240 -13.21 28.87 -15.98
CA GLU A 240 -13.18 29.42 -14.62
C GLU A 240 -13.65 28.40 -13.57
N LYS A 241 -13.34 28.69 -12.31
CA LYS A 241 -13.85 27.91 -11.17
C LYS A 241 -15.34 28.13 -11.02
N ASP A 242 -16.11 27.05 -10.98
CA ASP A 242 -17.56 27.05 -10.86
C ASP A 242 -18.00 26.11 -9.73
N PRO A 243 -18.55 26.66 -8.62
CA PRO A 243 -19.07 25.87 -7.50
C PRO A 243 -20.13 24.83 -7.91
N ARG A 244 -20.80 25.03 -9.06
CA ARG A 244 -21.79 24.05 -9.57
C ARG A 244 -21.13 22.74 -9.98
N MET A 245 -19.88 22.78 -10.45
CA MET A 245 -19.12 21.57 -10.80
C MET A 245 -18.76 20.78 -9.53
N GLU A 246 -18.32 21.48 -8.48
CA GLU A 246 -18.04 20.87 -7.18
C GLU A 246 -19.30 20.24 -6.59
N ARG A 247 -20.43 20.97 -6.65
CA ARG A 247 -21.74 20.46 -6.21
C ARG A 247 -22.17 19.22 -6.99
N ALA A 248 -21.93 19.16 -8.30
CA ALA A 248 -22.26 17.99 -9.11
C ALA A 248 -21.49 16.74 -8.65
N VAL A 249 -20.19 16.88 -8.35
CA VAL A 249 -19.37 15.79 -7.79
C VAL A 249 -19.90 15.33 -6.43
N LEU A 250 -20.15 16.26 -5.50
CA LEU A 250 -20.62 15.93 -4.16
C LEU A 250 -22.03 15.30 -4.18
N LYS A 251 -22.92 15.82 -5.03
CA LYS A 251 -24.25 15.24 -5.27
C LYS A 251 -24.15 13.77 -5.68
N THR A 252 -23.24 13.44 -6.59
CA THR A 252 -23.03 12.05 -7.02
C THR A 252 -22.51 11.17 -5.87
N ILE A 253 -21.55 11.67 -5.08
CA ILE A 253 -21.02 10.94 -3.92
C ILE A 253 -22.14 10.62 -2.91
N VAL A 254 -22.94 11.63 -2.52
CA VAL A 254 -24.07 11.43 -1.61
C VAL A 254 -25.09 10.44 -2.18
N ALA A 255 -25.40 10.54 -3.47
CA ALA A 255 -26.31 9.62 -4.14
C ALA A 255 -25.82 8.17 -4.08
N PHE A 256 -24.52 7.92 -4.30
CA PHE A 256 -23.96 6.57 -4.19
C PHE A 256 -23.96 6.04 -2.76
N LEU A 257 -23.57 6.86 -1.78
CA LEU A 257 -23.57 6.48 -0.36
C LEU A 257 -24.98 6.08 0.12
N ASN A 258 -26.02 6.79 -0.33
CA ASN A 258 -27.41 6.49 0.01
C ASN A 258 -28.05 5.34 -0.79
N SER A 259 -27.37 4.82 -1.80
CA SER A 259 -27.92 3.83 -2.74
C SER A 259 -27.16 2.50 -2.64
N ARG A 260 -26.78 1.89 -3.77
CA ARG A 260 -26.07 0.60 -3.81
C ARG A 260 -24.54 0.77 -3.90
N GLY A 261 -24.02 1.92 -3.47
CA GLY A 261 -22.64 2.32 -3.75
C GLY A 261 -22.43 2.62 -5.22
N GLY A 262 -21.18 2.81 -5.62
CA GLY A 262 -20.80 3.04 -7.00
C GLY A 262 -19.41 3.65 -7.14
N THR A 263 -19.03 3.92 -8.38
CA THR A 263 -17.77 4.55 -8.75
C THR A 263 -18.05 5.88 -9.46
N LEU A 264 -17.34 6.92 -9.06
CA LEU A 264 -17.28 8.19 -9.77
C LEU A 264 -15.90 8.35 -10.40
N LEU A 265 -15.85 8.59 -11.71
CA LEU A 265 -14.63 8.96 -12.42
C LEU A 265 -14.60 10.47 -12.70
N ILE A 266 -13.58 11.16 -12.22
CA ILE A 266 -13.35 12.59 -12.47
C ILE A 266 -12.18 12.75 -13.43
N GLY A 267 -12.36 13.57 -14.46
CA GLY A 267 -11.41 13.70 -15.58
C GLY A 267 -11.84 12.92 -16.83
N VAL A 268 -13.09 12.45 -16.88
CA VAL A 268 -13.66 11.69 -18.00
C VAL A 268 -14.91 12.41 -18.49
N ALA A 269 -15.03 12.59 -19.80
CA ALA A 269 -16.22 13.16 -20.44
C ALA A 269 -17.37 12.14 -20.52
N ASP A 270 -18.59 12.63 -20.75
CA ASP A 270 -19.78 11.79 -20.86
C ASP A 270 -19.70 10.79 -22.03
N ASP A 271 -18.87 11.07 -23.04
CA ASP A 271 -18.59 10.17 -24.17
C ASP A 271 -17.46 9.16 -23.90
N GLY A 272 -16.92 9.14 -22.69
CA GLY A 272 -15.80 8.28 -22.28
C GLY A 272 -14.42 8.87 -22.59
N THR A 273 -14.32 10.05 -23.21
CA THR A 273 -13.02 10.67 -23.51
C THR A 273 -12.29 11.04 -22.23
N ILE A 274 -11.04 10.58 -22.10
CA ILE A 274 -10.17 10.99 -20.99
C ILE A 274 -9.69 12.43 -21.23
N LEU A 275 -10.22 13.35 -20.44
CA LEU A 275 -9.84 14.76 -20.46
C LEU A 275 -8.70 15.06 -19.48
N GLY A 276 -8.66 14.33 -18.37
CA GLY A 276 -7.78 14.59 -17.24
C GLY A 276 -8.41 15.52 -16.21
N VAL A 277 -8.01 15.36 -14.95
CA VAL A 277 -8.43 16.25 -13.85
C VAL A 277 -7.89 17.67 -14.05
N ASP A 278 -8.63 18.66 -13.54
CA ASP A 278 -8.39 20.09 -13.69
C ASP A 278 -7.24 20.62 -12.80
N LEU A 279 -6.08 19.96 -12.85
CA LEU A 279 -4.90 20.25 -12.02
C LEU A 279 -4.38 21.69 -12.15
N ALA A 280 -4.59 22.34 -13.30
CA ALA A 280 -4.24 23.76 -13.48
C ALA A 280 -4.95 24.65 -12.45
N SER A 281 -6.16 24.27 -12.04
CA SER A 281 -6.91 24.95 -10.98
C SER A 281 -6.25 24.77 -9.61
N PHE A 282 -5.41 23.75 -9.41
CA PHE A 282 -4.81 23.31 -8.15
C PHE A 282 -3.28 23.43 -8.12
N GLU A 283 -2.72 24.45 -8.77
CA GLU A 283 -1.27 24.69 -8.86
C GLU A 283 -0.50 23.46 -9.41
N ASN A 284 -1.15 22.71 -10.30
CA ASN A 284 -0.62 21.48 -10.90
C ASN A 284 -0.24 20.40 -9.87
N SER A 285 -0.90 20.37 -8.71
CA SER A 285 -0.64 19.42 -7.63
C SER A 285 -1.81 18.47 -7.39
N LYS A 286 -1.57 17.18 -7.59
CA LYS A 286 -2.51 16.08 -7.27
C LYS A 286 -2.88 16.05 -5.79
N ASP A 287 -1.91 16.34 -4.92
CA ASP A 287 -2.13 16.40 -3.47
C ASP A 287 -3.12 17.53 -3.11
N LYS A 288 -2.98 18.71 -3.74
CA LYS A 288 -3.91 19.84 -3.53
C LYS A 288 -5.30 19.54 -4.08
N PHE A 289 -5.41 18.86 -5.22
CA PHE A 289 -6.68 18.39 -5.76
C PHE A 289 -7.39 17.45 -4.77
N GLY A 290 -6.70 16.41 -4.29
CA GLY A 290 -7.25 15.44 -3.35
C GLY A 290 -7.61 16.06 -2.00
N LEU A 291 -6.77 16.99 -1.50
CA LEU A 291 -7.05 17.73 -0.27
C LEU A 291 -8.30 18.60 -0.40
N HIS A 292 -8.50 19.25 -1.55
CA HIS A 292 -9.68 20.07 -1.81
C HIS A 292 -10.95 19.22 -1.81
N LEU A 293 -10.97 18.09 -2.54
CA LEU A 293 -12.11 17.17 -2.53
C LEU A 293 -12.42 16.65 -1.12
N ASN A 294 -11.39 16.26 -0.36
CA ASN A 294 -11.56 15.86 1.05
C ASN A 294 -12.16 16.97 1.91
N ASN A 295 -11.74 18.22 1.73
CA ASN A 295 -12.30 19.35 2.47
C ASN A 295 -13.76 19.62 2.08
N LEU A 296 -14.11 19.52 0.80
CA LEU A 296 -15.49 19.62 0.34
C LEU A 296 -16.37 18.55 1.00
N ILE A 297 -15.91 17.31 1.04
CA ILE A 297 -16.65 16.21 1.70
C ILE A 297 -16.80 16.47 3.19
N LYS A 298 -15.72 16.85 3.89
CA LYS A 298 -15.79 17.15 5.33
C LYS A 298 -16.75 18.27 5.67
N THR A 299 -16.81 19.30 4.83
CA THR A 299 -17.59 20.53 5.09
C THR A 299 -19.04 20.41 4.66
N GLN A 300 -19.33 19.69 3.57
CA GLN A 300 -20.68 19.61 3.00
C GLN A 300 -21.38 18.27 3.23
N ILE A 301 -20.66 17.18 3.50
CA ILE A 301 -21.25 15.84 3.71
C ILE A 301 -21.06 15.38 5.15
N GLY A 302 -19.84 15.50 5.67
CA GLY A 302 -19.47 15.07 7.02
C GLY A 302 -18.19 14.22 6.99
N SER A 303 -17.33 14.44 7.98
CA SER A 303 -16.04 13.73 8.08
C SER A 303 -16.20 12.25 8.43
N GLU A 304 -17.33 11.91 9.03
CA GLU A 304 -17.71 10.58 9.45
C GLU A 304 -18.10 9.63 8.30
N PHE A 305 -18.22 10.16 7.07
CA PHE A 305 -18.47 9.35 5.86
C PHE A 305 -17.20 9.05 5.05
N LEU A 306 -16.06 9.66 5.39
CA LEU A 306 -14.77 9.39 4.73
C LEU A 306 -14.37 7.91 4.70
N PRO A 307 -14.63 7.09 5.74
CA PRO A 307 -14.31 5.66 5.69
C PRO A 307 -15.04 4.88 4.59
N PHE A 308 -16.18 5.38 4.09
CA PHE A 308 -16.94 4.74 3.00
C PHE A 308 -16.43 5.16 1.61
N LEU A 309 -15.39 5.99 1.54
CA LEU A 309 -14.87 6.57 0.30
C LEU A 309 -13.41 6.20 0.11
N SER A 310 -13.08 5.63 -1.06
CA SER A 310 -11.70 5.37 -1.48
C SER A 310 -11.35 6.20 -2.71
N PHE A 311 -10.24 6.95 -2.62
CA PHE A 311 -9.77 7.85 -3.67
C PHE A 311 -8.52 7.29 -4.32
N THR A 312 -8.55 7.06 -5.62
CA THR A 312 -7.40 6.58 -6.38
C THR A 312 -7.15 7.52 -7.56
N MET A 313 -5.97 8.12 -7.59
CA MET A 313 -5.51 8.93 -8.72
C MET A 313 -4.68 8.06 -9.65
N VAL A 314 -5.09 7.94 -10.93
CA VAL A 314 -4.43 7.10 -11.93
C VAL A 314 -3.96 7.95 -13.10
N ASP A 315 -2.73 7.72 -13.55
CA ASP A 315 -2.12 8.46 -14.66
C ASP A 315 -2.34 7.77 -16.01
N PHE A 316 -2.74 8.57 -16.99
CA PHE A 316 -2.93 8.24 -18.39
C PHE A 316 -2.06 9.18 -19.22
N ASP A 317 -0.80 8.81 -19.39
CA ASP A 317 0.21 9.56 -20.14
C ASP A 317 0.40 10.99 -19.61
N ASP A 318 -0.16 12.01 -20.27
CA ASP A 318 -0.12 13.41 -19.86
C ASP A 318 -1.33 13.85 -19.01
N LYS A 319 -2.29 12.96 -18.79
CA LYS A 319 -3.54 13.20 -18.06
C LYS A 319 -3.63 12.33 -16.81
N SER A 320 -4.51 12.71 -15.89
CA SER A 320 -4.80 11.92 -14.69
C SER A 320 -6.30 11.81 -14.47
N VAL A 321 -6.79 10.65 -14.03
CA VAL A 321 -8.21 10.41 -13.71
C VAL A 321 -8.34 10.07 -12.23
N MET A 322 -9.27 10.74 -11.52
CA MET A 322 -9.59 10.40 -10.14
C MET A 322 -10.73 9.42 -10.12
N ARG A 323 -10.49 8.23 -9.58
CA ARG A 323 -11.51 7.25 -9.27
C ARG A 323 -11.91 7.38 -7.81
N VAL A 324 -13.19 7.62 -7.55
CA VAL A 324 -13.78 7.67 -6.21
C VAL A 324 -14.73 6.48 -6.08
N ALA A 325 -14.32 5.47 -5.32
CA ALA A 325 -15.16 4.33 -5.00
C ALA A 325 -15.97 4.62 -3.73
N CYS A 326 -17.29 4.52 -3.83
CA CYS A 326 -18.24 4.80 -2.77
C CYS A 326 -18.90 3.51 -2.30
N GLN A 327 -18.72 3.17 -1.02
CA GLN A 327 -19.43 2.08 -0.36
C GLN A 327 -20.82 2.52 0.12
N ILE A 328 -21.71 1.57 0.37
CA ILE A 328 -23.05 1.86 0.90
C ILE A 328 -22.91 2.35 2.34
N SER A 329 -23.54 3.47 2.67
CA SER A 329 -23.57 3.96 4.05
C SER A 329 -24.59 3.18 4.88
N ASP A 330 -24.31 3.02 6.16
CA ASP A 330 -25.20 2.40 7.14
C ASP A 330 -26.26 3.35 7.69
N ARG A 331 -26.20 4.64 7.33
CA ARG A 331 -27.12 5.69 7.75
C ARG A 331 -27.38 6.72 6.64
N PRO A 332 -28.45 7.52 6.74
CA PRO A 332 -28.75 8.57 5.77
C PRO A 332 -27.62 9.61 5.66
N VAL A 333 -27.24 9.93 4.43
CA VAL A 333 -26.22 10.93 4.10
C VAL A 333 -26.88 12.12 3.43
N PHE A 334 -26.51 13.34 3.84
CA PHE A 334 -27.06 14.58 3.29
C PHE A 334 -25.96 15.43 2.68
N LEU A 335 -26.31 16.19 1.64
CA LEU A 335 -25.47 17.27 1.13
C LEU A 335 -25.93 18.59 1.74
N THR A 336 -25.01 19.28 2.42
CA THR A 336 -25.23 20.62 2.97
C THR A 336 -24.96 21.66 1.88
N ASP A 337 -26.00 22.37 1.44
CA ASP A 337 -25.87 23.52 0.56
C ASP A 337 -26.37 24.78 1.28
N GLY A 338 -25.44 25.57 1.81
CA GLY A 338 -25.74 26.71 2.65
C GLY A 338 -26.46 26.31 3.94
N LYS A 339 -27.78 26.51 3.99
CA LYS A 339 -28.63 26.13 5.13
C LYS A 339 -29.49 24.89 4.86
N GLU A 340 -29.52 24.42 3.62
CA GLU A 340 -30.34 23.29 3.22
C GLU A 340 -29.56 21.98 3.35
N GLN A 341 -30.24 20.92 3.79
CA GLN A 341 -29.73 19.56 3.84
C GLN A 341 -30.51 18.75 2.81
N ILE A 342 -29.83 18.32 1.75
CA ILE A 342 -30.47 17.73 0.57
C ILE A 342 -30.14 16.24 0.52
N PHE A 343 -31.16 15.39 0.32
CA PHE A 343 -31.01 13.94 0.33
C PHE A 343 -31.09 13.38 -1.09
N TYR A 344 -29.93 13.04 -1.65
CA TYR A 344 -29.83 12.50 -2.99
C TYR A 344 -29.78 10.97 -3.00
N VAL A 345 -30.45 10.35 -3.97
CA VAL A 345 -30.35 8.90 -4.26
C VAL A 345 -30.24 8.65 -5.76
N ARG A 346 -29.66 7.50 -6.13
CA ARG A 346 -29.63 7.03 -7.52
C ARG A 346 -30.95 6.34 -7.88
N SER A 347 -31.49 6.68 -9.04
CA SER A 347 -32.61 5.99 -9.69
C SER A 347 -32.21 5.71 -11.13
N GLY A 348 -31.73 4.49 -11.39
CA GLY A 348 -31.05 4.18 -12.65
C GLY A 348 -29.81 5.07 -12.84
N PRO A 349 -29.54 5.60 -14.04
CA PRO A 349 -28.43 6.53 -14.29
C PRO A 349 -28.70 7.96 -13.80
N SER A 350 -29.88 8.23 -13.24
CA SER A 350 -30.27 9.57 -12.78
C SER A 350 -30.11 9.71 -11.27
N THR A 351 -29.84 10.93 -10.83
CA THR A 351 -29.84 11.29 -9.39
C THR A 351 -31.06 12.11 -9.06
N ILE A 352 -31.92 11.59 -8.18
CA ILE A 352 -33.13 12.25 -7.70
C ILE A 352 -32.91 12.84 -6.31
N ASP A 353 -33.65 13.90 -6.03
CA ASP A 353 -33.67 14.59 -4.76
C ASP A 353 -34.95 14.21 -4.02
N LEU A 354 -34.83 13.52 -2.88
CA LEU A 354 -35.99 13.06 -2.11
C LEU A 354 -36.25 13.99 -0.93
N HIS A 355 -37.53 14.33 -0.74
CA HIS A 355 -37.98 15.21 0.34
C HIS A 355 -39.23 14.66 1.02
N GLY A 356 -39.54 15.19 2.20
CA GLY A 356 -40.78 14.91 2.91
C GLY A 356 -41.02 13.41 3.15
N MET A 357 -42.18 12.91 2.72
CA MET A 357 -42.59 11.52 2.96
C MET A 357 -41.75 10.51 2.17
N GLU A 358 -41.30 10.84 0.96
CA GLU A 358 -40.51 9.92 0.13
C GLU A 358 -39.15 9.62 0.78
N LEU A 359 -38.50 10.66 1.30
CA LEU A 359 -37.27 10.52 2.07
C LEU A 359 -37.51 9.63 3.30
N LEU A 360 -38.56 9.90 4.08
CA LEU A 360 -38.85 9.13 5.29
C LEU A 360 -39.08 7.64 4.98
N TYR A 361 -39.86 7.33 3.94
CA TYR A 361 -40.08 5.94 3.52
C TYR A 361 -38.79 5.28 3.04
N TYR A 362 -38.01 5.98 2.22
CA TYR A 362 -36.72 5.47 1.73
C TYR A 362 -35.76 5.21 2.88
N ALA A 363 -35.64 6.16 3.80
CA ALA A 363 -34.70 6.08 4.91
C ALA A 363 -35.07 4.96 5.89
N ASN A 364 -36.35 4.79 6.20
CA ASN A 364 -36.81 3.71 7.06
C ASN A 364 -36.64 2.34 6.40
N HIS A 365 -36.84 2.23 5.08
CA HIS A 365 -36.64 0.98 4.35
C HIS A 365 -35.16 0.56 4.29
N ASN A 366 -34.26 1.50 3.97
CA ASN A 366 -32.85 1.20 3.72
C ASN A 366 -31.96 1.28 4.97
N PHE A 367 -32.27 2.15 5.94
CA PHE A 367 -31.44 2.39 7.12
C PHE A 367 -32.15 2.11 8.45
N GLY A 368 -33.42 1.68 8.44
CA GLY A 368 -34.28 1.60 9.64
C GLY A 368 -33.74 0.72 10.77
N LYS A 369 -32.93 -0.31 10.47
CA LYS A 369 -32.29 -1.15 11.50
C LYS A 369 -31.22 -0.40 12.30
N ASN A 370 -30.47 0.49 11.64
CA ASN A 370 -29.37 1.23 12.26
C ASN A 370 -29.85 2.52 12.91
N LEU A 371 -30.88 3.16 12.34
CA LEU A 371 -31.54 4.32 12.94
C LEU A 371 -32.10 4.03 14.34
N LYS A 372 -32.58 2.80 14.59
CA LYS A 372 -33.07 2.39 15.92
C LYS A 372 -31.97 2.17 16.96
N LYS A 373 -30.73 1.89 16.54
CA LYS A 373 -29.59 1.66 17.44
C LYS A 373 -28.98 2.95 17.99
N HIS A 374 -29.11 4.07 17.28
CA HIS A 374 -28.56 5.36 17.67
C HIS A 374 -29.59 6.32 18.31
N GLY A 375 -30.85 5.90 18.39
CA GLY A 375 -31.93 6.61 19.10
C GLY A 375 -32.14 6.16 20.55
N GLN A 376 -31.26 5.29 21.07
CA GLN A 376 -31.12 4.93 22.48
C GLN A 376 -29.79 5.46 22.97
#